data_AF-A0A8H7G163-F1
#
_entry.id   AF-A0A8H7G163-F1
#
_cell.length_a   1.000
_cell.length_b   1.000
_cell.length_c   1.000
_cell.angle_alpha   90.00
_cell.angle_beta   90.00
_cell.angle_gamma   90.00
#
_symmetry.space_group_name_H-M   'P 1'
#
loop_
_entity.id
_entity.type
_entity.pdbx_description
1 polymer ?
#
loop_
_entity_poly.entity_id
_entity_poly.type
_entity_poly.pdbx_seq_one_letter_code
_entity_poly.pdbx_strand_id
1 'polypeptide(L)'
;MAQLASITPLNAALFSGLVSSSYFFFGGVGIANVGIMHAITDPAGAKLAVSQKVALQSWNYDVGKWHMGGAIVATVVSLSTAALLAPSRALALPAAGAAFLASLIIPWTALLMGPVNDAIGELAQTRALETAGPDRAVLEEGALALIYKWRRLHRVRIAVGAGAWVGALIAFTGGL
;
A
#
# COMPACT_ATOMS: atom_id res chain seq x y z
N MET A 1 -40.51 -3.25 -11.58
CA MET A 1 -39.67 -2.11 -11.16
C MET A 1 -38.89 -2.57 -9.96
N ALA A 2 -37.57 -2.67 -10.09
CA ALA A 2 -36.68 -3.10 -9.02
C ALA A 2 -36.90 -2.19 -7.81
N GLN A 3 -37.21 -2.77 -6.65
CA GLN A 3 -37.01 -2.06 -5.39
C GLN A 3 -35.58 -1.54 -5.42
N LEU A 4 -35.40 -0.22 -5.40
CA LEU A 4 -34.12 0.38 -5.04
C LEU A 4 -33.82 -0.17 -3.65
N ALA A 5 -33.00 -1.22 -3.61
CA ALA A 5 -32.57 -1.85 -2.37
C ALA A 5 -32.00 -0.73 -1.50
N SER A 6 -32.65 -0.46 -0.37
CA SER A 6 -32.19 0.59 0.53
C SER A 6 -30.78 0.22 0.95
N ILE A 7 -29.83 1.12 0.70
CA ILE A 7 -28.46 0.95 1.17
C ILE A 7 -28.51 1.01 2.69
N THR A 8 -28.39 -0.14 3.34
CA THR A 8 -28.26 -0.19 4.80
C THR A 8 -26.88 0.31 5.20
N PRO A 9 -26.71 0.85 6.42
CA PRO A 9 -25.39 1.25 6.91
C PRO A 9 -24.36 0.11 6.88
N LEU A 10 -24.80 -1.13 7.14
CA LEU A 10 -23.96 -2.32 7.04
C LEU A 10 -23.48 -2.56 5.60
N ASN A 11 -24.40 -2.52 4.61
CA ASN A 11 -24.06 -2.75 3.21
C ASN A 11 -23.14 -1.65 2.66
N ALA A 12 -23.38 -0.40 3.05
CA ALA A 12 -22.49 0.72 2.74
C ALA A 12 -21.07 0.50 3.29
N ALA A 13 -20.98 0.08 4.56
CA ALA A 13 -19.71 -0.17 5.22
C ALA A 13 -18.94 -1.35 4.59
N LEU A 14 -19.61 -2.47 4.30
CA LEU A 14 -19.01 -3.62 3.64
C LEU A 14 -18.53 -3.26 2.22
N PHE A 15 -19.37 -2.57 1.43
CA PHE A 15 -19.02 -2.14 0.08
C PHE A 15 -17.82 -1.17 0.08
N SER A 16 -17.86 -0.14 0.92
CA SER A 16 -16.75 0.81 1.09
C SER A 16 -15.46 0.12 1.52
N GLY A 17 -15.54 -0.81 2.48
CA GLY A 17 -14.40 -1.61 2.96
C GLY A 17 -13.80 -2.49 1.86
N LEU A 18 -14.64 -3.13 1.04
CA LEU A 18 -14.18 -3.94 -0.09
C LEU A 18 -13.52 -3.08 -1.18
N VAL A 19 -14.13 -1.95 -1.56
CA VAL A 19 -13.59 -1.06 -2.60
C VAL A 19 -12.25 -0.47 -2.16
N SER A 20 -12.17 0.06 -0.95
CA SER A 20 -10.95 0.68 -0.43
C SER A 20 -9.82 -0.33 -0.22
N SER A 21 -10.10 -1.53 0.30
CA SER A 21 -9.10 -2.60 0.42
C SER A 21 -8.65 -3.12 -0.95
N SER A 22 -9.55 -3.19 -1.93
CA SER A 22 -9.22 -3.56 -3.31
C SER A 22 -8.27 -2.55 -3.95
N TYR A 23 -8.56 -1.25 -3.81
CA TYR A 23 -7.69 -0.19 -4.31
C TYR A 23 -6.29 -0.29 -3.71
N PHE A 24 -6.20 -0.48 -2.39
CA PHE A 24 -4.91 -0.64 -1.72
C PHE A 24 -4.16 -1.89 -2.22
N PHE A 25 -4.82 -3.04 -2.24
CA PHE A 25 -4.19 -4.31 -2.59
C PHE A 25 -3.74 -4.33 -4.05
N PHE A 26 -4.65 -4.10 -5.00
CA PHE A 26 -4.33 -4.15 -6.43
C PHE A 26 -3.43 -2.99 -6.86
N GLY A 27 -3.60 -1.80 -6.29
CA GLY A 27 -2.66 -0.70 -6.50
C GLY A 27 -1.26 -1.03 -5.99
N GLY A 28 -1.16 -1.67 -4.81
CA GLY A 28 0.09 -2.18 -4.27
C GLY A 28 0.77 -3.22 -5.16
N VAL A 29 0.01 -4.21 -5.63
CA VAL A 29 0.45 -5.24 -6.59
C VAL A 29 0.92 -4.60 -7.89
N GLY A 30 0.18 -3.62 -8.41
CA GLY A 30 0.52 -2.86 -9.60
C GLY A 30 1.88 -2.20 -9.46
N ILE A 31 2.09 -1.43 -8.40
CA ILE A 31 3.36 -0.76 -8.10
C ILE A 31 4.52 -1.77 -8.04
N ALA A 32 4.33 -2.93 -7.43
CA ALA A 32 5.39 -3.92 -7.20
C ALA A 32 5.79 -4.75 -8.43
N ASN A 33 4.87 -4.98 -9.37
CA ASN A 33 5.04 -5.95 -10.46
C ASN A 33 5.04 -5.36 -11.86
N VAL A 34 4.26 -4.32 -12.12
CA VAL A 34 4.12 -3.73 -13.47
C VAL A 34 4.35 -2.22 -13.51
N GLY A 35 4.41 -1.59 -12.34
CA GLY A 35 4.62 -0.16 -12.19
C GLY A 35 6.08 0.21 -12.00
N ILE A 36 6.27 1.30 -11.26
CA ILE A 36 7.56 1.96 -11.12
C ILE A 36 8.65 1.05 -10.57
N MET A 37 8.31 0.13 -9.67
CA MET A 37 9.32 -0.73 -9.06
C MET A 37 9.91 -1.71 -10.06
N HIS A 38 9.06 -2.24 -10.95
CA HIS A 38 9.53 -3.09 -12.03
C HIS A 38 10.45 -2.29 -12.96
N ALA A 39 10.04 -1.07 -13.34
CA ALA A 39 10.85 -0.21 -14.19
C ALA A 39 12.24 0.13 -13.61
N ILE A 40 12.38 0.34 -12.29
CA ILE A 40 13.65 0.76 -11.68
C ILE A 40 14.52 -0.38 -11.12
N THR A 41 13.95 -1.55 -10.81
CA THR A 41 14.71 -2.66 -10.20
C THR A 41 14.89 -3.91 -11.06
N ASP A 42 14.13 -4.06 -12.15
CA ASP A 42 14.23 -5.24 -13.00
C ASP A 42 15.34 -5.08 -14.05
N PRO A 43 16.18 -6.11 -14.32
CA PRO A 43 17.10 -6.11 -15.46
C PRO A 43 16.42 -5.82 -16.80
N ALA A 44 15.15 -6.23 -16.98
CA ALA A 44 14.35 -5.93 -18.16
C ALA A 44 13.66 -4.56 -18.11
N GLY A 45 13.82 -3.83 -17.01
CA GLY A 45 13.21 -2.52 -16.78
C GLY A 45 13.87 -1.38 -17.58
N ALA A 46 13.51 -0.15 -17.24
CA ALA A 46 14.04 1.03 -17.89
C ALA A 46 15.53 1.22 -17.55
N LYS A 47 16.35 1.50 -18.57
CA LYS A 47 17.77 1.83 -18.41
C LYS A 47 17.92 3.26 -17.89
N LEU A 48 17.76 3.43 -16.58
CA LEU A 48 17.83 4.71 -15.87
C LEU A 48 19.11 4.81 -15.05
N ALA A 49 19.66 6.01 -14.96
CA ALA A 49 20.71 6.32 -13.98
C ALA A 49 20.18 6.16 -12.55
N VAL A 50 21.04 5.86 -11.58
CA VAL A 50 20.62 5.64 -10.19
C VAL A 50 19.94 6.89 -9.60
N SER A 51 20.43 8.08 -9.94
CA SER A 51 19.77 9.35 -9.56
C SER A 51 18.33 9.45 -10.06
N GLN A 52 18.07 9.04 -11.31
CA GLN A 52 16.74 9.01 -11.88
C GLN A 52 15.85 7.98 -11.18
N LYS A 53 16.38 6.80 -10.82
CA LYS A 53 15.64 5.78 -10.05
C LYS A 53 15.23 6.29 -8.68
N VAL A 54 16.15 6.97 -7.97
CA VAL A 54 15.90 7.59 -6.66
C VAL A 54 14.84 8.68 -6.77
N ALA A 55 14.98 9.61 -7.72
CA ALA A 55 14.00 10.68 -7.93
C ALA A 55 12.61 10.12 -8.26
N LEU A 56 12.55 9.12 -9.13
CA LEU A 56 11.31 8.49 -9.56
C LEU A 56 10.64 7.74 -8.39
N GLN A 57 11.41 7.03 -7.56
CA GLN A 57 10.89 6.37 -6.36
C GLN A 57 10.40 7.38 -5.30
N SER A 58 11.13 8.47 -5.08
CA SER A 58 10.71 9.54 -4.16
C SER A 58 9.38 10.15 -4.59
N TRP A 59 9.27 10.52 -5.87
CA TRP A 59 8.03 11.05 -6.45
C TRP A 59 6.85 10.08 -6.27
N ASN A 60 7.06 8.79 -6.57
CA ASN A 60 6.02 7.78 -6.42
C ASN A 60 5.56 7.62 -4.96
N TYR A 61 6.47 7.71 -4.00
CA TYR A 61 6.08 7.69 -2.59
C TYR A 61 5.28 8.94 -2.21
N ASP A 62 5.72 10.12 -2.65
CA ASP A 62 5.04 11.38 -2.32
C ASP A 62 3.62 11.46 -2.85
N VAL A 63 3.38 10.96 -4.07
CA VAL A 63 2.03 10.83 -4.61
C VAL A 63 1.28 9.69 -3.90
N GLY A 64 1.89 8.50 -3.84
CA GLY A 64 1.24 7.28 -3.38
C GLY A 64 0.82 7.29 -1.92
N LYS A 65 1.54 7.99 -1.03
CA LYS A 65 1.28 7.97 0.43
C LYS A 65 -0.13 8.46 0.78
N TRP A 66 -0.64 9.46 0.07
CA TRP A 66 -1.99 10.01 0.32
C TRP A 66 -3.08 9.07 -0.16
N HIS A 67 -2.95 8.54 -1.37
CA HIS A 67 -3.94 7.63 -1.94
C HIS A 67 -3.99 6.29 -1.19
N MET A 68 -2.82 5.68 -0.95
CA MET A 68 -2.75 4.39 -0.26
C MET A 68 -3.05 4.53 1.24
N GLY A 69 -2.58 5.61 1.88
CA GLY A 69 -2.90 5.90 3.27
C GLY A 69 -4.39 6.12 3.47
N GLY A 70 -5.01 6.94 2.62
CA GLY A 70 -6.46 7.17 2.65
C GLY A 70 -7.27 5.90 2.44
N ALA A 71 -6.86 5.05 1.49
CA ALA A 71 -7.51 3.76 1.25
C ALA A 71 -7.43 2.82 2.46
N ILE A 72 -6.30 2.74 3.16
CA ILE A 72 -6.18 1.94 4.39
C ILE A 72 -7.05 2.49 5.51
N VAL A 73 -7.05 3.79 5.74
CA VAL A 73 -7.90 4.39 6.77
C VAL A 73 -9.38 4.13 6.47
N ALA A 74 -9.81 4.34 5.23
CA ALA A 74 -11.17 4.02 4.78
C ALA A 74 -11.51 2.54 4.98
N THR A 75 -10.57 1.64 4.67
CA THR A 75 -10.72 0.19 4.88
C THR A 75 -10.95 -0.13 6.35
N VAL A 76 -10.08 0.36 7.24
CA VAL A 76 -10.13 0.09 8.69
C VAL A 76 -11.46 0.59 9.27
N VAL A 77 -11.83 1.84 8.98
CA VAL A 77 -13.07 2.44 9.52
C VAL A 77 -14.29 1.69 9.00
N SER A 78 -14.33 1.41 7.69
CA SER A 78 -15.49 0.77 7.05
C SER A 78 -15.68 -0.66 7.54
N LEU A 79 -14.62 -1.46 7.60
CA LEU A 79 -14.71 -2.86 8.04
C LEU A 79 -14.90 -2.99 9.56
N SER A 80 -14.36 -2.07 10.37
CA SER A 80 -14.69 -2.01 11.81
C SER A 80 -16.16 -1.69 12.02
N THR A 81 -16.70 -0.72 11.26
CA THR A 81 -18.12 -0.37 11.31
C THR A 81 -18.99 -1.57 10.88
N ALA A 82 -18.62 -2.26 9.81
CA ALA A 82 -19.33 -3.46 9.37
C ALA A 82 -19.30 -4.57 10.45
N ALA A 83 -18.16 -4.78 11.11
CA ALA A 83 -18.05 -5.75 12.18
C ALA A 83 -18.96 -5.43 13.39
N LEU A 84 -19.10 -4.15 13.74
CA LEU A 84 -19.97 -3.70 14.82
C LEU A 84 -21.46 -3.82 14.48
N LEU A 85 -21.83 -3.60 13.21
CA LEU A 85 -23.21 -3.66 12.74
C LEU A 85 -23.64 -5.07 12.31
N ALA A 86 -22.73 -6.04 12.28
CA ALA A 86 -23.00 -7.38 11.78
C ALA A 86 -24.01 -8.13 12.66
N PRO A 87 -25.07 -8.74 12.08
CA PRO A 87 -26.08 -9.47 12.84
C PRO A 87 -25.62 -10.86 13.29
N SER A 88 -24.48 -11.34 12.80
CA SER A 88 -23.96 -12.68 13.09
C SER A 88 -22.44 -12.68 13.24
N ARG A 89 -21.93 -13.66 13.99
CA ARG A 89 -20.48 -13.88 14.12
C ARG A 89 -19.82 -14.28 12.80
N ALA A 90 -20.56 -14.96 11.93
CA ALA A 90 -20.09 -15.37 10.61
C ALA A 90 -19.74 -14.16 9.73
N LEU A 91 -20.42 -13.03 9.92
CA LEU A 91 -20.11 -11.77 9.24
C LEU A 91 -19.13 -10.90 10.06
N ALA A 92 -19.31 -10.83 11.37
CA ALA A 92 -18.52 -9.97 12.25
C ALA A 92 -17.03 -10.37 12.27
N LEU A 93 -16.72 -11.68 12.32
CA LEU A 93 -15.35 -12.16 12.46
C LEU A 93 -14.48 -11.89 11.21
N PRO A 94 -14.93 -12.17 9.97
CA PRO A 94 -14.16 -11.81 8.78
C PRO A 94 -13.96 -10.28 8.64
N ALA A 95 -14.98 -9.48 8.94
CA ALA A 95 -14.88 -8.02 8.89
C ALA A 95 -13.90 -7.48 9.94
N ALA A 96 -13.97 -7.97 11.19
CA ALA A 96 -13.06 -7.58 12.26
C ALA A 96 -11.61 -8.03 11.97
N GLY A 97 -11.43 -9.27 11.49
CA GLY A 97 -10.11 -9.77 11.10
C GLY A 97 -9.49 -8.96 9.96
N ALA A 98 -10.29 -8.60 8.95
CA ALA A 98 -9.85 -7.74 7.86
C ALA A 98 -9.49 -6.32 8.34
N ALA A 99 -10.30 -5.73 9.22
CA ALA A 99 -10.00 -4.44 9.83
C ALA A 99 -8.71 -4.46 10.66
N PHE A 100 -8.49 -5.54 11.42
CA PHE A 100 -7.26 -5.75 12.19
C PHE A 100 -6.03 -5.87 11.27
N LEU A 101 -6.08 -6.70 10.23
CA LEU A 101 -4.97 -6.81 9.27
C LEU A 101 -4.69 -5.47 8.57
N ALA A 102 -5.75 -4.75 8.16
CA ALA A 102 -5.61 -3.44 7.56
C ALA A 102 -4.98 -2.42 8.53
N SER A 103 -5.29 -2.48 9.83
CA SER A 103 -4.73 -1.55 10.81
C SER A 103 -3.24 -1.79 11.05
N LEU A 104 -2.75 -3.03 10.95
CA LEU A 104 -1.31 -3.37 11.04
C LEU A 104 -0.46 -2.72 9.94
N ILE A 105 -1.06 -2.36 8.80
CA ILE A 105 -0.35 -1.71 7.70
C ILE A 105 0.12 -0.30 8.08
N ILE A 106 -0.60 0.38 8.97
CA ILE A 106 -0.27 1.73 9.43
C ILE A 106 1.07 1.75 10.19
N PRO A 107 1.24 1.03 11.32
CA PRO A 107 2.51 0.99 12.03
C PRO A 107 3.61 0.35 11.20
N TRP A 108 3.31 -0.64 10.35
CA TRP A 108 4.29 -1.19 9.41
C TRP A 108 4.87 -0.11 8.49
N THR A 109 3.98 0.71 7.91
CA THR A 109 4.40 1.78 7.00
C THR A 109 5.17 2.87 7.74
N ALA A 110 4.67 3.33 8.89
CA ALA A 110 5.31 4.39 9.66
C ALA A 110 6.68 3.99 10.21
N LEU A 111 6.79 2.81 10.83
CA LEU A 111 7.99 2.41 11.58
C LEU A 111 9.07 1.77 10.70
N LEU A 112 8.67 1.00 9.68
CA LEU A 112 9.64 0.24 8.88
C LEU A 112 9.90 0.86 7.51
N MET A 113 8.86 1.37 6.84
CA MET A 113 9.02 1.98 5.53
C MET A 113 9.36 3.47 5.63
N GLY A 114 8.83 4.19 6.62
CA GLY A 114 9.08 5.62 6.86
C GLY A 114 10.56 6.00 6.75
N PRO A 115 11.45 5.44 7.58
CA PRO A 115 12.88 5.77 7.54
C PRO A 115 13.55 5.48 6.19
N VAL A 116 13.08 4.45 5.45
CA VAL A 116 13.60 4.13 4.12
C VAL A 116 13.14 5.16 3.09
N ASN A 117 11.89 5.62 3.17
CA ASN A 117 11.38 6.67 2.30
C ASN A 117 12.08 8.00 2.56
N ASP A 118 12.32 8.34 3.82
CA ASP A 118 13.00 9.59 4.20
C ASP A 118 14.44 9.61 3.66
N ALA A 119 15.18 8.50 3.80
CA ALA A 119 16.53 8.38 3.24
C ALA A 119 16.56 8.48 1.70
N ILE A 120 15.60 7.86 1.00
CA ILE A 120 15.48 8.01 -0.46
C ILE A 120 15.12 9.45 -0.84
N GLY A 121 14.21 10.08 -0.10
CA GLY A 121 13.79 11.45 -0.30
C GLY A 121 14.94 12.45 -0.09
N GLU A 122 15.75 12.24 0.94
CA GLU A 122 16.94 13.05 1.21
C GLU A 122 17.94 12.98 0.04
N LEU A 123 18.23 11.78 -0.47
CA LEU A 123 19.09 11.58 -1.64
C LEU A 123 18.54 12.30 -2.89
N ALA A 124 17.21 12.28 -3.08
CA ALA A 124 16.57 12.95 -4.20
C ALA A 124 16.62 14.49 -4.08
N GLN A 125 16.32 15.03 -2.89
CA GLN A 125 16.24 16.47 -2.65
C GLN A 125 17.61 17.14 -2.67
N THR A 126 18.61 16.51 -2.04
CA THR A 126 19.98 17.03 -1.98
C THR A 126 20.75 16.86 -3.28
N ARG A 127 20.22 16.06 -4.22
CA ARG A 127 20.91 15.65 -5.45
C ARG A 127 22.30 15.05 -5.15
N ALA A 128 22.44 14.35 -4.01
CA ALA A 128 23.72 13.81 -3.54
C ALA A 128 24.42 12.95 -4.60
N LEU A 129 23.67 12.18 -5.41
CA LEU A 129 24.22 11.34 -6.47
C LEU A 129 24.80 12.12 -7.66
N GLU A 130 24.35 13.36 -7.88
CA GLU A 130 24.85 14.22 -8.94
C GLU A 130 26.13 14.97 -8.50
N THR A 131 26.29 15.19 -7.19
CA THR A 131 27.38 16.00 -6.60
C THR A 131 28.49 15.16 -5.95
N ALA A 132 28.30 13.85 -5.82
CA ALA A 132 29.16 12.93 -5.06
C ALA A 132 30.64 12.83 -5.52
N GLY A 133 30.99 13.29 -6.72
CA GLY A 133 32.36 13.24 -7.23
C GLY A 133 32.98 11.82 -7.12
N PRO A 134 34.13 11.65 -6.46
CA PRO A 134 34.78 10.34 -6.29
C PRO A 134 33.95 9.27 -5.56
N ASP A 135 33.09 9.68 -4.61
CA ASP A 135 32.33 8.75 -3.75
C ASP A 135 31.03 8.26 -4.40
N ARG A 136 30.78 8.65 -5.66
CA ARG A 136 29.53 8.40 -6.38
C ARG A 136 29.18 6.92 -6.44
N ALA A 137 30.14 6.05 -6.70
CA ALA A 137 29.88 4.61 -6.84
C ALA A 137 29.32 4.00 -5.53
N VAL A 138 29.89 4.39 -4.38
CA VAL A 138 29.45 3.92 -3.05
C VAL A 138 28.06 4.44 -2.73
N LEU A 139 27.79 5.71 -3.03
CA LEU A 139 26.46 6.30 -2.83
C LEU A 139 25.40 5.67 -3.74
N GLU A 140 25.74 5.37 -5.00
CA GLU A 140 24.85 4.69 -5.94
C GLU A 140 24.49 3.27 -5.45
N GLU A 141 25.46 2.53 -4.91
CA GLU A 141 25.23 1.22 -4.30
C GLU A 141 24.29 1.32 -3.10
N GLY A 142 24.55 2.26 -2.18
CA GLY A 142 23.70 2.51 -1.01
C GLY A 142 22.27 2.90 -1.38
N ALA A 143 22.10 3.76 -2.40
CA ALA A 143 20.80 4.15 -2.91
C ALA A 143 20.01 2.97 -3.48
N LEU A 144 20.66 2.09 -4.25
CA LEU A 144 20.03 0.87 -4.76
C LEU A 144 19.64 -0.07 -3.60
N ALA A 145 20.49 -0.22 -2.59
CA ALA A 145 20.17 -1.02 -1.41
C ALA A 145 18.91 -0.52 -0.68
N LEU A 146 18.73 0.80 -0.56
CA LEU A 146 17.50 1.39 -0.01
C LEU A 146 16.27 1.05 -0.85
N ILE A 147 16.35 1.16 -2.18
CA ILE A 147 15.25 0.82 -3.09
C ILE A 147 14.89 -0.68 -2.98
N TYR A 148 15.88 -1.58 -2.91
CA TYR A 148 15.64 -3.01 -2.70
C TYR A 148 15.03 -3.31 -1.34
N LYS A 149 15.52 -2.65 -0.28
CA LYS A 149 14.93 -2.75 1.07
C LYS A 149 13.47 -2.31 1.06
N TRP A 150 13.16 -1.18 0.42
CA TRP A 150 11.79 -0.71 0.24
C TRP A 150 10.91 -1.75 -0.46
N ARG A 151 11.39 -2.32 -1.58
CA ARG A 151 10.66 -3.35 -2.35
C ARG A 151 10.33 -4.56 -1.48
N ARG A 152 11.27 -5.01 -0.67
CA ARG A 152 11.06 -6.14 0.27
C ARG A 152 9.99 -5.81 1.31
N LEU A 153 10.06 -4.63 1.94
CA LEU A 153 9.08 -4.20 2.94
C LEU A 153 7.68 -4.01 2.33
N HIS A 154 7.60 -3.46 1.12
CA HIS A 154 6.33 -3.28 0.41
C HIS A 154 5.68 -4.61 0.04
N ARG A 155 6.44 -5.64 -0.32
CA ARG A 155 5.89 -6.98 -0.57
C ARG A 155 5.22 -7.58 0.66
N VAL A 156 5.82 -7.42 1.84
CA VAL A 156 5.20 -7.84 3.10
C VAL A 156 3.90 -7.06 3.33
N ARG A 157 3.93 -5.74 3.12
CA ARG A 157 2.75 -4.88 3.21
C ARG A 157 1.61 -5.34 2.28
N ILE A 158 1.93 -5.72 1.04
CA ILE A 158 0.95 -6.27 0.09
C ILE A 158 0.39 -7.60 0.58
N ALA A 159 1.21 -8.49 1.15
CA ALA A 159 0.74 -9.77 1.66
C ALA A 159 -0.26 -9.59 2.82
N VAL A 160 0.02 -8.66 3.75
CA VAL A 160 -0.94 -8.28 4.81
C VAL A 160 -2.20 -7.67 4.20
N GLY A 161 -2.05 -6.78 3.21
CA GLY A 161 -3.17 -6.19 2.48
C GLY A 161 -4.04 -7.22 1.73
N ALA A 162 -3.43 -8.28 1.20
CA ALA A 162 -4.14 -9.39 0.57
C ALA A 162 -5.04 -10.11 1.59
N GLY A 163 -4.52 -10.35 2.80
CA GLY A 163 -5.31 -10.93 3.89
C GLY A 163 -6.50 -10.05 4.29
N ALA A 164 -6.28 -8.74 4.41
CA ALA A 164 -7.37 -7.79 4.66
C ALA A 164 -8.42 -7.80 3.53
N TRP A 165 -7.97 -7.80 2.27
CA TRP A 165 -8.86 -7.84 1.11
C TRP A 165 -9.68 -9.13 1.02
N VAL A 166 -9.07 -10.30 1.25
CA VAL A 166 -9.79 -11.59 1.28
C VAL A 166 -10.83 -11.59 2.40
N GLY A 167 -10.50 -11.12 3.59
CA GLY A 167 -11.45 -11.02 4.70
C GLY A 167 -12.61 -10.06 4.38
N ALA A 168 -12.33 -8.92 3.74
CA ALA A 168 -13.34 -7.98 3.27
C ALA A 168 -14.27 -8.60 2.22
N LEU A 169 -13.73 -9.39 1.28
CA LEU A 169 -14.51 -10.08 0.26
C LEU A 169 -15.41 -11.16 0.86
N ILE A 170 -14.90 -11.96 1.81
CA ILE A 170 -15.70 -12.96 2.54
C ILE A 170 -16.83 -12.26 3.32
N ALA A 171 -16.53 -11.17 4.03
CA ALA A 171 -17.55 -10.41 4.74
C ALA A 171 -18.60 -9.84 3.79
N PHE A 172 -18.18 -9.22 2.69
CA PHE A 172 -19.10 -8.64 1.72
C PHE A 172 -20.03 -9.68 1.11
N THR A 173 -19.48 -10.81 0.65
CA THR A 173 -20.27 -11.89 0.02
C THR A 173 -21.19 -12.61 1.00
N GLY A 174 -20.80 -12.75 2.27
CA GLY A 174 -21.67 -13.31 3.32
C GLY A 174 -22.68 -12.34 3.92
N GLY A 175 -22.60 -11.04 3.57
CA GLY A 175 -23.52 -9.99 4.01
C GLY A 175 -24.54 -9.58 2.94
N LEU A 176 -24.39 -10.06 1.70
CA LEU A 176 -25.40 -9.98 0.63
C LEU A 176 -26.46 -11.07 0.83
#